data_AF-A0A959T600-F1
#
_entry.id   AF-A0A959T600-F1
#
_cell.length_a   1.000
_cell.length_b   1.000
_cell.length_c   1.000
_cell.angle_alpha   90.00
_cell.angle_beta   90.00
_cell.angle_gamma   90.00
#
_symmetry.space_group_name_H-M   'P 1'
#
loop_
_entity.id
_entity.type
_entity.pdbx_description
1 polymer ?
#
loop_
_entity_poly.entity_id
_entity_poly.type
_entity_poly.pdbx_seq_one_letter_code
_entity_poly.pdbx_strand_id
1 'polypeptide(L)'
;MGAAMNSRSLLLAFSLIAGGLATAQTGIQQGEYFWDTDPGNGNGSPLVAVDGTFGQALEQVLAETGTLPTPGAHVLYLRVQDDNGGWGPAFSTVIEVLQGSLLLPDIQVSQGEYFWDTDPG
;
A
#
# COMPACT_ATOMS: atom_id res chain seq x y z
N MET A 1 37.24 -52.10 -36.31
CA MET A 1 37.49 -52.37 -34.88
C MET A 1 37.23 -51.06 -34.17
N GLY A 2 36.09 -50.86 -33.54
CA GLY A 2 35.70 -51.54 -32.31
C GLY A 2 35.84 -50.51 -31.17
N ALA A 3 34.71 -50.15 -30.57
CA ALA A 3 34.51 -49.03 -29.65
C ALA A 3 35.39 -49.04 -28.39
N ALA A 4 35.60 -47.86 -27.82
CA ALA A 4 35.51 -47.64 -26.36
C ALA A 4 35.34 -46.13 -26.08
N MET A 5 34.08 -45.72 -25.96
CA MET A 5 33.66 -44.46 -25.34
C MET A 5 33.68 -44.67 -23.82
N ASN A 6 34.58 -44.00 -23.11
CA ASN A 6 34.74 -44.12 -21.66
C ASN A 6 33.83 -43.13 -20.92
N SER A 7 33.11 -43.70 -19.96
CA SER A 7 31.85 -43.22 -19.40
C SER A 7 32.02 -42.26 -18.22
N ARG A 8 31.42 -41.07 -18.36
CA ARG A 8 30.54 -40.37 -17.41
C ARG A 8 30.88 -40.46 -15.91
N SER A 9 31.45 -39.38 -15.36
CA SER A 9 31.32 -39.04 -13.94
C SER A 9 31.25 -37.52 -13.78
N LEU A 10 30.05 -36.96 -13.82
CA LEU A 10 29.76 -35.64 -13.28
C LEU A 10 28.54 -35.79 -12.38
N LEU A 11 28.68 -35.41 -11.12
CA LEU A 11 27.65 -34.79 -10.28
C LEU A 11 28.29 -34.39 -8.95
N LEU A 12 28.53 -33.08 -8.77
CA LEU A 12 28.83 -32.50 -7.47
C LEU A 12 27.58 -32.65 -6.58
N ALA A 13 27.69 -33.37 -5.48
CA ALA A 13 26.68 -33.34 -4.43
C ALA A 13 26.88 -32.08 -3.58
N PHE A 14 26.15 -31.00 -3.89
CA PHE A 14 26.02 -29.87 -2.98
C PHE A 14 24.75 -30.06 -2.15
N SER A 15 24.84 -30.83 -1.07
CA SER A 15 23.76 -30.94 -0.09
C SER A 15 23.83 -29.75 0.85
N LEU A 16 23.25 -28.63 0.43
CA LEU A 16 22.88 -27.55 1.34
C LEU A 16 21.40 -27.75 1.71
N ILE A 17 21.12 -28.48 2.80
CA ILE A 17 19.82 -28.38 3.46
C ILE A 17 19.84 -27.05 4.20
N ALA A 18 19.62 -25.96 3.47
CA ALA A 18 19.13 -24.73 4.06
C ALA A 18 17.64 -24.95 4.33
N GLY A 19 17.33 -25.62 5.44
CA GLY A 19 16.02 -25.54 6.08
C GLY A 19 15.85 -24.15 6.70
N GLY A 20 15.95 -23.12 5.87
CA GLY A 20 15.81 -21.72 6.23
C GLY A 20 14.55 -21.18 5.58
N LEU A 21 13.56 -20.91 6.43
CA LEU A 21 12.62 -19.81 6.31
C LEU A 21 11.84 -19.73 4.98
N ALA A 22 10.67 -20.35 4.95
CA ALA A 22 9.54 -19.72 4.31
C ALA A 22 8.59 -19.28 5.42
N THR A 23 8.85 -18.11 6.01
CA THR A 23 7.68 -17.31 6.38
C THR A 23 6.96 -17.12 5.06
N ALA A 24 5.79 -17.74 4.89
CA ALA A 24 4.89 -17.32 3.84
C ALA A 24 4.46 -15.88 4.17
N GLN A 25 5.36 -14.93 3.97
CA GLN A 25 4.93 -13.64 3.48
C GLN A 25 4.35 -13.99 2.12
N THR A 26 3.03 -14.10 2.08
CA THR A 26 2.29 -13.92 0.86
C THR A 26 2.63 -12.50 0.43
N GLY A 27 3.74 -12.36 -0.29
CA GLY A 27 4.30 -11.07 -0.59
C GLY A 27 3.36 -10.39 -1.55
N ILE A 28 2.82 -9.28 -1.05
CA ILE A 28 2.20 -8.31 -1.91
C ILE A 28 3.36 -7.56 -2.53
N GLN A 29 3.48 -7.66 -3.85
CA GLN A 29 4.54 -7.03 -4.62
C GLN A 29 4.28 -5.53 -4.78
N GLN A 30 3.04 -5.17 -5.10
CA GLN A 30 2.60 -3.79 -5.27
C GLN A 30 1.10 -3.64 -5.04
N GLY A 31 0.67 -2.41 -4.76
CA GLY A 31 -0.74 -2.02 -4.86
C GLY A 31 -0.94 -0.96 -5.93
N GLU A 32 -2.20 -0.76 -6.32
CA GLU A 32 -2.62 0.43 -7.07
C GLU A 32 -3.96 0.94 -6.57
N TYR A 33 -4.21 2.23 -6.79
CA TYR A 33 -5.48 2.89 -6.52
C TYR A 33 -5.96 3.67 -7.74
N PHE A 34 -7.28 3.90 -7.82
CA PHE A 34 -7.89 4.69 -8.87
C PHE A 34 -9.26 5.24 -8.43
N TRP A 35 -9.69 6.32 -9.08
CA TRP A 35 -10.96 6.99 -8.80
C TRP A 35 -12.02 6.60 -9.82
N ASP A 36 -13.20 6.24 -9.33
CA ASP A 36 -14.47 6.02 -10.04
C ASP A 36 -14.51 4.89 -11.08
N THR A 37 -13.56 4.85 -12.02
CA THR A 37 -13.54 3.87 -13.12
C THR A 37 -12.25 3.05 -13.09
N ASP A 38 -12.37 1.73 -13.20
CA ASP A 38 -11.22 0.83 -13.26
C ASP A 38 -10.46 0.98 -14.59
N PRO A 39 -9.18 1.41 -14.56
CA PRO A 39 -8.35 1.54 -15.76
C PRO A 39 -7.79 0.18 -16.25
N GLY A 40 -8.08 -0.91 -15.55
CA GLY A 40 -7.51 -2.23 -15.77
C GLY A 40 -6.23 -2.45 -14.99
N ASN A 41 -5.93 -3.73 -14.74
CA ASN A 41 -4.81 -4.19 -13.90
C ASN A 41 -3.47 -3.57 -14.32
N GLY A 42 -2.79 -2.89 -13.40
CA GLY A 42 -1.47 -2.27 -13.61
C GLY A 42 -1.51 -0.91 -14.30
N ASN A 43 -2.71 -0.36 -14.54
CA ASN A 43 -2.89 0.97 -15.13
C ASN A 43 -3.37 2.02 -14.09
N GLY A 44 -3.48 1.65 -12.82
CA GLY A 44 -3.82 2.56 -11.74
C GLY A 44 -2.63 3.37 -11.25
N SER A 45 -2.89 4.27 -10.30
CA SER A 45 -1.82 4.98 -9.58
C SER A 45 -1.14 4.03 -8.60
N PRO A 46 0.21 3.97 -8.57
CA PRO A 46 0.92 3.03 -7.72
C PRO A 46 0.67 3.35 -6.23
N LEU A 47 0.47 2.29 -5.44
CA LEU A 47 0.32 2.34 -4.00
C LEU A 47 1.45 1.52 -3.36
N VAL A 48 2.37 2.20 -2.68
CA VAL A 48 3.58 1.60 -2.11
C VAL A 48 3.47 1.54 -0.58
N ALA A 49 3.32 0.34 -0.04
CA ALA A 49 3.37 0.08 1.39
C ALA A 49 4.84 -0.09 1.84
N VAL A 50 5.45 0.96 2.37
CA VAL A 50 6.88 0.96 2.77
C VAL A 50 7.16 0.02 3.95
N ASP A 51 6.20 -0.14 4.85
CA ASP A 51 6.28 -1.01 6.03
C ASP A 51 5.53 -2.35 5.83
N GLY A 52 5.04 -2.61 4.61
CA GLY A 52 4.19 -3.77 4.29
C GLY A 52 2.72 -3.60 4.69
N THR A 53 2.32 -2.44 5.22
CA THR A 53 0.92 -2.10 5.49
C THR A 53 0.43 -0.99 4.58
N PHE A 54 -0.81 -1.10 4.11
CA PHE A 54 -1.40 -0.10 3.21
C PHE A 54 -2.04 1.08 3.94
N GLY A 55 -2.04 1.08 5.28
CA GLY A 55 -2.61 2.17 6.07
C GLY A 55 -1.90 3.49 5.83
N GLN A 56 -0.58 3.52 6.06
CA GLN A 56 0.22 4.73 5.87
C GLN A 56 0.29 5.18 4.40
N ALA A 57 0.35 4.21 3.47
CA ALA A 57 0.34 4.50 2.03
C ALA A 57 -0.96 5.17 1.59
N LEU A 58 -2.10 4.70 2.10
CA LEU A 58 -3.41 5.30 1.82
C LEU A 58 -3.54 6.69 2.47
N GLU A 59 -3.06 6.86 3.70
CA GLU A 59 -3.02 8.16 4.38
C GLU A 59 -2.21 9.18 3.57
N GLN A 60 -1.09 8.77 2.98
CA GLN A 60 -0.29 9.64 2.12
C GLN A 60 -1.05 10.05 0.84
N VAL A 61 -1.72 9.11 0.17
CA VAL A 61 -2.56 9.41 -1.01
C VAL A 61 -3.64 10.44 -0.67
N LEU A 62 -4.29 10.30 0.48
CA LEU A 62 -5.33 11.23 0.93
C LEU A 62 -4.77 12.60 1.36
N ALA A 63 -3.52 12.65 1.83
CA ALA A 63 -2.83 13.89 2.19
C ALA A 63 -2.31 14.67 0.96
N GLU A 64 -2.05 13.98 -0.15
CA GLU A 64 -1.61 14.58 -1.41
C GLU A 64 -2.78 15.17 -2.20
N THR A 65 -3.12 16.43 -1.89
CA THR A 65 -4.23 17.18 -2.50
C THR A 65 -4.17 17.30 -4.02
N GLY A 66 -3.00 17.11 -4.64
CA GLY A 66 -2.82 17.10 -6.10
C GLY A 66 -3.39 15.85 -6.79
N THR A 67 -3.72 14.80 -6.04
CA THR A 67 -4.26 13.54 -6.56
C THR A 67 -5.76 13.35 -6.28
N LEU A 68 -6.35 14.29 -5.54
CA LEU A 68 -7.78 14.26 -5.23
C LEU A 68 -8.60 14.69 -6.46
N PRO A 69 -9.73 14.03 -6.73
CA PRO A 69 -10.65 14.46 -7.78
C PRO A 69 -11.32 15.77 -7.40
N THR A 70 -12.12 16.30 -8.32
CA THR A 70 -12.92 17.49 -8.04
C THR A 70 -13.82 17.28 -6.82
N PRO A 71 -14.24 18.36 -6.14
CA PRO A 71 -15.17 18.22 -5.03
C PRO A 71 -16.49 17.52 -5.41
N GLY A 72 -16.94 16.62 -4.54
CA GLY A 72 -18.08 15.75 -4.73
C GLY A 72 -17.85 14.34 -4.18
N ALA A 73 -18.87 13.49 -4.31
CA ALA A 73 -18.78 12.08 -3.95
C ALA A 73 -18.03 11.29 -5.04
N HIS A 74 -16.99 10.59 -4.63
CA HIS A 74 -16.16 9.74 -5.48
C HIS A 74 -15.97 8.37 -4.87
N VAL A 75 -15.73 7.35 -5.71
CA VAL A 75 -15.39 6.01 -5.25
C VAL A 75 -13.88 5.81 -5.40
N LEU A 76 -13.20 5.60 -4.29
CA LEU A 76 -11.80 5.19 -4.27
C LEU A 76 -11.72 3.67 -4.34
N TYR A 77 -10.99 3.16 -5.33
CA TYR A 77 -10.69 1.73 -5.47
C TYR A 77 -9.23 1.46 -5.17
N LEU A 78 -8.96 0.29 -4.59
CA LEU A 78 -7.63 -0.23 -4.31
C LEU A 78 -7.56 -1.71 -4.69
N ARG A 79 -6.47 -2.14 -5.32
CA ARG A 79 -6.16 -3.58 -5.46
C ARG A 79 -4.67 -3.84 -5.29
N VAL A 80 -4.35 -5.08 -4.96
CA VAL A 80 -2.98 -5.53 -4.71
C VAL A 80 -2.59 -6.63 -5.68
N GLN A 81 -1.31 -6.68 -6.02
CA GLN A 81 -0.70 -7.70 -6.83
C GLN A 81 0.18 -8.59 -5.95
N ASP A 82 0.03 -9.90 -6.07
CA ASP A 82 0.89 -10.86 -5.40
C ASP A 82 2.27 -10.97 -6.09
N ASP A 83 3.21 -11.66 -5.43
CA ASP A 83 4.56 -11.91 -5.96
C ASP A 83 4.59 -12.73 -7.26
N ASN A 84 3.50 -13.41 -7.61
CA ASN A 84 3.38 -14.15 -8.87
C ASN A 84 2.83 -13.26 -10.01
N GLY A 85 2.59 -11.98 -9.74
CA GLY A 85 2.04 -11.02 -10.69
C GLY A 85 0.51 -11.08 -10.83
N GLY A 86 -0.17 -11.86 -10.00
CA GLY A 86 -1.63 -11.98 -9.98
C GLY A 86 -2.27 -10.81 -9.25
N TRP A 87 -3.25 -10.15 -9.89
CA TRP A 87 -4.02 -9.08 -9.26
C TRP A 87 -5.22 -9.65 -8.49
N GLY A 88 -5.35 -9.21 -7.24
CA GLY A 88 -6.52 -9.48 -6.41
C GLY A 88 -7.74 -8.62 -6.80
N PRO A 89 -8.90 -8.88 -6.18
CA PRO A 89 -10.10 -8.07 -6.38
C PRO A 89 -9.87 -6.63 -5.91
N ALA A 90 -10.59 -5.68 -6.53
CA ALA A 90 -10.60 -4.31 -6.07
C ALA A 90 -11.50 -4.14 -4.84
N PHE A 91 -10.94 -3.57 -3.78
CA PHE A 91 -11.66 -3.03 -2.64
C PHE A 91 -12.07 -1.58 -2.94
N SER A 92 -13.23 -1.13 -2.45
CA SER A 92 -13.73 0.21 -2.73
C SER A 92 -14.34 0.89 -1.51
N THR A 93 -14.16 2.19 -1.41
CA THR A 93 -14.84 3.05 -0.43
C THR A 93 -15.34 4.32 -1.09
N VAL A 94 -16.47 4.86 -0.60
CA VAL A 94 -16.97 6.17 -1.00
C VAL A 94 -16.25 7.25 -0.19
N ILE A 95 -15.74 8.27 -0.86
CA ILE A 95 -15.07 9.43 -0.26
C ILE A 95 -15.79 10.69 -0.76
N GLU A 96 -16.18 11.55 0.17
CA GLU A 96 -16.68 12.89 -0.13
C GLU A 96 -15.48 13.86 -0.17
N VAL A 97 -15.17 14.39 -1.34
CA VAL A 97 -14.15 15.45 -1.49
C VAL A 97 -14.81 16.80 -1.27
N LEU A 98 -14.42 17.50 -0.21
CA LEU A 98 -14.99 18.80 0.14
C LEU A 98 -14.29 19.93 -0.64
N GLN A 99 -15.07 20.95 -1.03
CA GLN A 99 -14.48 22.18 -1.58
C GLN A 99 -13.59 22.87 -0.55
N GLY A 100 -12.40 23.28 -0.99
CA GLY A 100 -11.40 23.95 -0.17
C GLY A 100 -11.83 25.34 0.28
N SER A 101 -12.37 25.41 1.48
CA SER A 101 -11.93 26.29 2.57
C SER A 101 -12.93 26.07 3.68
N LEU A 102 -12.57 25.26 4.68
CA LEU A 102 -13.24 25.39 5.95
C LEU A 102 -12.85 26.78 6.46
N LEU A 103 -13.78 27.73 6.43
CA LEU A 103 -13.69 28.93 7.25
C LEU A 103 -13.85 28.49 8.72
N LEU A 104 -12.96 27.62 9.20
CA LEU A 104 -12.70 27.58 10.62
C LEU A 104 -12.17 28.98 10.91
N PRO A 105 -12.82 29.76 11.79
CA PRO A 105 -12.13 30.93 12.33
C PRO A 105 -10.77 30.42 12.79
N ASP A 106 -9.71 31.15 12.45
CA ASP A 106 -8.39 30.86 12.98
C ASP A 106 -8.51 30.89 14.51
N ILE A 107 -8.63 29.70 15.15
CA ILE A 107 -8.77 29.61 16.59
C ILE A 107 -7.36 29.74 17.15
N GLN A 108 -6.94 30.99 17.28
CA GLN A 108 -5.78 31.35 18.05
C GLN A 108 -6.18 31.27 19.52
N VAL A 109 -5.71 30.24 20.22
CA VAL A 109 -5.78 30.19 21.67
C VAL A 109 -4.79 31.23 22.20
N SER A 110 -5.26 32.46 22.43
CA SER A 110 -4.42 33.54 22.98
C SER A 110 -4.02 33.27 24.44
N GLN A 111 -4.83 32.50 25.17
CA GLN A 111 -4.57 32.06 26.53
C GLN A 111 -5.49 30.88 26.85
N GLY A 112 -5.01 29.95 27.66
CA GLY A 112 -5.81 28.88 28.23
C GLY A 112 -5.48 28.76 29.71
N GLU A 113 -6.50 28.67 30.54
CA GLU A 113 -6.35 28.41 31.97
C GLU A 113 -6.81 26.98 32.27
N TYR A 114 -6.15 26.33 33.23
CA TYR A 114 -6.58 25.04 33.75
C TYR A 114 -6.51 25.07 35.28
N PHE A 115 -7.53 24.49 35.91
CA PHE A 115 -7.63 24.43 37.37
C PHE A 115 -8.05 23.03 37.80
N TRP A 116 -7.63 22.68 39.01
CA TRP A 116 -8.14 21.50 39.72
C TRP A 116 -8.89 22.00 40.96
N ASP A 117 -10.04 21.41 41.20
CA ASP A 117 -10.95 21.63 42.35
C ASP A 117 -11.64 23.01 42.42
N THR A 118 -10.94 24.14 42.40
CA THR A 118 -11.60 25.46 42.49
C THR A 118 -10.96 26.48 41.57
N ASP A 119 -11.82 27.06 40.73
CA ASP A 119 -11.51 28.13 39.77
C ASP A 119 -11.25 29.46 40.53
N PRO A 120 -10.08 30.11 40.36
CA PRO A 120 -9.79 31.42 40.92
C PRO A 120 -10.36 32.60 40.12
N GLY A 121 -11.06 32.37 39.00
CA GLY A 121 -11.71 33.37 38.14
C GLY A 121 -13.23 33.38 38.18
#